data_AF-A0A834VYG2-F1
#
_entry.id   AF-A0A834VYG2-F1
#
_cell.length_a   1.000
_cell.length_b   1.000
_cell.length_c   1.000
_cell.angle_alpha   90.00
_cell.angle_beta   90.00
_cell.angle_gamma   90.00
#
_symmetry.space_group_name_H-M   'P 1'
#
loop_
_entity.id
_entity.type
_entity.pdbx_description
1 polymer ?
#
loop_
_entity_poly.entity_id
_entity_poly.type
_entity_poly.pdbx_seq_one_letter_code
_entity_poly.pdbx_strand_id
1 'polypeptide(L)'
;MGPTSFALVRQRMSQLKDHFIQNPEQNHTEAFKEVFGKEKTGRVRCYGRNVTPTTLKQKEKQNQIMDSMKQEHVKEVNSLKSELQDVKQQMLGMQSFIKVWMQQNNLAMNMENLDVFSRSFPSEANNAQNDEGQCNEHSTTHASNPDKGQLGEKDASFYEAH
;
A
#
# COMPACT_ATOMS: atom_id res chain seq x y z
N MET A 1 45.44 -6.94 5.99
CA MET A 1 44.14 -7.57 5.66
C MET A 1 43.89 -7.35 4.18
N GLY A 2 43.87 -8.42 3.37
CA GLY A 2 43.57 -8.30 1.95
C GLY A 2 42.13 -7.81 1.71
N PRO A 3 41.81 -7.26 0.53
CA PRO A 3 40.46 -6.82 0.23
C PRO A 3 39.50 -8.02 0.22
N THR A 4 38.49 -8.00 1.10
CA THR A 4 37.41 -8.99 1.08
C THR A 4 36.56 -8.75 -0.16
N SER A 5 36.53 -9.71 -1.08
CA SER A 5 35.70 -9.62 -2.28
C SER A 5 34.21 -9.56 -1.90
N PHE A 6 33.52 -8.51 -2.32
CA PHE A 6 32.07 -8.40 -2.14
C PHE A 6 31.31 -9.56 -2.82
N ALA A 7 31.88 -10.20 -3.83
CA ALA A 7 31.31 -11.41 -4.43
C ALA A 7 31.26 -12.57 -3.44
N LEU A 8 32.33 -12.77 -2.67
CA LEU A 8 32.38 -13.80 -1.63
C LEU A 8 31.38 -13.51 -0.50
N VAL A 9 31.24 -12.24 -0.11
CA VAL A 9 30.23 -11.84 0.89
C VAL A 9 28.82 -12.14 0.38
N ARG A 10 28.50 -11.77 -0.87
CA ARG A 10 27.19 -12.09 -1.48
C ARG A 10 26.93 -13.59 -1.56
N GLN A 11 27.93 -14.38 -1.93
CA GLN A 11 27.83 -15.83 -1.96
C GLN A 11 27.49 -16.40 -0.56
N ARG A 12 28.21 -15.97 0.47
CA ARG A 12 27.93 -16.39 1.86
C ARG A 12 26.57 -15.91 2.36
N MET A 13 26.12 -14.72 1.96
CA MET A 13 24.75 -14.26 2.29
C MET A 13 23.68 -15.16 1.66
N SER A 14 23.92 -15.66 0.44
CA SER A 14 23.03 -16.64 -0.18
C SER A 14 23.02 -17.96 0.61
N GLN A 15 24.20 -18.48 0.96
CA GLN A 15 24.33 -19.70 1.76
C GLN A 15 23.61 -19.57 3.12
N LEU A 16 23.72 -18.41 3.76
CA LEU A 16 23.01 -18.14 5.03
C LEU A 16 21.49 -18.15 4.85
N LYS A 17 20.99 -17.64 3.72
CA LYS A 17 19.56 -17.67 3.41
C LYS A 17 19.07 -19.10 3.21
N ASP A 18 19.80 -19.90 2.46
CA ASP A 18 19.48 -21.32 2.23
C ASP A 18 19.52 -22.11 3.54
N HIS A 19 20.46 -21.77 4.44
CA HIS A 19 20.58 -22.36 5.76
C HIS A 19 19.35 -22.09 6.64
N PHE A 20 18.79 -20.88 6.61
CA PHE A 20 17.56 -20.56 7.35
C PHE A 20 16.32 -21.27 6.79
N ILE A 21 16.31 -21.58 5.50
CA ILE A 21 15.22 -22.35 4.88
C ILE A 21 15.30 -23.82 5.31
N GLN A 22 16.52 -24.37 5.37
CA GLN A 22 16.73 -25.77 5.74
C GLN A 22 16.62 -26.01 7.25
N ASN A 23 17.00 -25.04 8.07
CA ASN A 23 17.01 -25.10 9.53
C ASN A 23 16.20 -23.94 10.14
N PRO A 24 14.86 -23.95 10.04
CA PRO A 24 14.03 -22.82 10.47
C PRO A 24 14.04 -22.57 11.99
N GLU A 25 14.29 -23.62 12.79
CA GLU A 25 14.32 -23.55 14.26
C GLU A 25 15.68 -23.08 14.81
N GLN A 26 16.70 -22.95 13.96
CA GLN A 26 18.06 -22.63 14.40
C GLN A 26 18.21 -21.14 14.71
N ASN A 27 18.94 -20.82 15.79
CA ASN A 27 19.17 -19.43 16.18
C ASN A 27 19.94 -18.68 15.08
N HIS A 28 19.46 -17.48 14.74
CA HIS A 28 20.09 -16.62 13.72
C HIS A 28 21.59 -16.36 13.96
N THR A 29 22.00 -16.28 15.22
CA THR A 29 23.39 -16.04 15.61
C THR A 29 24.28 -17.24 15.34
N GLU A 30 23.75 -18.45 15.54
CA GLU A 30 24.50 -19.70 15.31
C GLU A 30 24.67 -19.97 13.82
N ALA A 31 23.59 -19.85 13.05
CA ALA A 31 23.62 -19.95 11.60
C ALA A 31 24.59 -18.92 10.97
N PHE A 32 24.58 -17.68 11.48
CA PHE A 32 25.52 -16.66 11.02
C PHE A 32 26.97 -17.04 11.32
N LYS A 33 27.26 -17.52 12.54
CA LYS A 33 28.62 -17.96 12.92
C LYS A 33 29.10 -19.15 12.12
N GLU A 34 28.21 -20.04 11.70
CA GLU A 34 28.56 -21.20 10.88
C GLU A 34 28.98 -20.77 9.46
N VAL A 35 28.24 -19.85 8.84
CA VAL A 35 28.52 -19.39 7.46
C VAL A 35 29.63 -18.33 7.39
N PHE A 36 29.68 -17.40 8.34
CA PHE A 36 30.62 -16.27 8.34
C PHE A 36 31.80 -16.44 9.30
N GLY A 37 31.76 -17.45 10.18
CA GLY A 37 32.71 -17.61 11.27
C GLY A 37 32.38 -16.74 12.48
N LYS A 38 33.21 -16.84 13.54
CA LYS A 38 33.11 -15.94 14.69
C LYS A 38 33.27 -14.48 14.24
N GLU A 39 32.30 -13.65 14.62
CA GLU A 39 32.35 -12.21 14.41
C GLU A 39 33.61 -11.63 15.07
N LYS A 40 34.33 -10.79 14.32
CA LYS A 40 35.50 -10.08 14.84
C LYS A 40 35.07 -8.74 15.38
N THR A 41 35.45 -8.44 16.61
CA THR A 41 35.19 -7.13 17.23
C THR A 41 35.92 -6.04 16.45
N GLY A 42 35.18 -5.23 15.71
CA GLY A 42 35.73 -4.16 14.89
C GLY A 42 34.63 -3.25 14.36
N ARG A 43 34.94 -1.96 14.22
CA ARG A 43 33.98 -0.99 13.69
C ARG A 43 33.93 -1.11 12.16
N VAL A 44 32.86 -1.70 11.64
CA VAL A 44 32.61 -1.73 10.20
C VAL A 44 32.24 -0.31 9.75
N ARG A 45 33.02 0.26 8.82
CA ARG A 45 32.71 1.55 8.20
C ARG A 45 32.06 1.29 6.85
N CYS A 46 30.73 1.37 6.81
CA CYS A 46 29.96 1.19 5.59
C CYS A 46 30.00 2.49 4.77
N TYR A 47 30.62 2.45 3.60
CA TYR A 47 30.61 3.57 2.65
C TYR A 47 29.47 3.37 1.65
N GLY A 48 28.55 4.34 1.56
CA GLY A 48 27.38 4.29 0.66
C GLY A 48 26.11 4.87 1.28
N ARG A 49 25.03 4.95 0.49
CA ARG A 49 23.68 5.25 0.99
C ARG A 49 23.20 4.05 1.81
N ASN A 50 23.44 4.11 3.12
CA ASN A 50 22.89 3.15 4.05
C ASN A 50 21.56 3.65 4.59
N VAL A 51 20.67 2.71 4.90
CA VAL A 51 19.48 3.00 5.66
C VAL A 51 19.92 3.48 7.05
N THR A 52 19.69 4.75 7.37
CA THR A 52 19.97 5.31 8.68
C THR A 52 18.81 5.01 9.63
N PRO A 53 19.04 4.97 10.95
CA PRO A 53 17.96 4.85 11.93
C PRO A 53 16.84 5.89 11.73
N THR A 54 17.18 7.09 11.26
CA THR A 54 16.20 8.14 10.93
C THR A 54 15.33 7.77 9.73
N THR A 55 15.91 7.22 8.66
CA THR A 55 15.13 6.77 7.49
C THR A 55 14.20 5.60 7.83
N LEU A 56 14.60 4.68 8.72
CA LEU A 56 13.72 3.62 9.22
C LEU A 56 12.53 4.19 9.98
N LYS A 57 12.79 5.10 10.94
CA LYS A 57 11.73 5.77 11.71
C LYS A 57 10.77 6.54 10.81
N GLN A 58 11.28 7.20 9.77
CA GLN A 58 10.43 7.91 8.81
C GLN A 58 9.55 6.93 8.02
N LYS A 59 10.09 5.81 7.56
CA LYS A 59 9.33 4.77 6.86
C LYS A 59 8.26 4.15 7.75
N GLU A 60 8.58 3.89 9.01
CA GLU A 60 7.63 3.37 9.99
C GLU A 60 6.47 4.36 10.22
N LYS A 61 6.77 5.65 10.43
CA LYS A 61 5.74 6.69 10.53
C LYS A 61 4.88 6.78 9.28
N GLN A 62 5.49 6.71 8.10
CA GLN A 62 4.76 6.73 6.84
C GLN A 62 3.81 5.55 6.70
N ASN A 63 4.24 4.35 7.09
CA ASN A 63 3.39 3.16 7.11
C ASN A 63 2.23 3.34 8.08
N GLN A 64 2.48 3.83 9.31
CA GLN A 64 1.42 4.09 10.29
C GLN A 64 0.37 5.09 9.78
N ILE A 65 0.80 6.17 9.10
CA ILE A 65 -0.10 7.14 8.49
C ILE A 65 -0.92 6.49 7.37
N MET A 66 -0.28 5.68 6.52
CA MET A 66 -0.98 4.97 5.44
C MET A 66 -2.04 4.01 6.00
N ASP A 67 -1.71 3.28 7.05
CA ASP A 67 -2.62 2.33 7.68
C ASP A 67 -3.78 3.03 8.38
N SER A 68 -3.54 4.17 9.05
CA SER A 68 -4.61 4.97 9.64
C SER A 68 -5.57 5.51 8.58
N MET A 69 -5.03 6.04 7.47
CA MET A 69 -5.86 6.55 6.36
C MET A 69 -6.71 5.43 5.73
N LYS A 70 -6.14 4.23 5.52
CA LYS A 70 -6.90 3.08 5.02
C LYS A 70 -8.03 2.69 5.97
N GLN A 71 -7.75 2.67 7.27
CA GLN A 71 -8.74 2.31 8.27
C GLN A 71 -9.88 3.34 8.34
N GLU A 72 -9.56 4.62 8.29
CA GLU A 72 -10.55 5.71 8.24
C GLU A 72 -11.43 5.60 7.01
N HIS A 73 -10.83 5.37 5.83
CA HIS A 73 -11.58 5.19 4.60
C HIS A 73 -12.55 3.99 4.66
N VAL A 74 -12.10 2.84 5.19
CA VAL A 74 -12.97 1.67 5.38
C VAL A 74 -14.12 1.99 6.34
N LYS A 75 -13.88 2.74 7.41
CA LYS A 75 -14.92 3.16 8.36
C LYS A 75 -15.94 4.08 7.70
N GLU A 76 -15.49 5.08 6.93
CA GLU A 76 -16.38 6.01 6.22
C GLU A 76 -17.27 5.28 5.20
N VAL A 77 -16.68 4.40 4.38
CA VAL A 77 -17.42 3.58 3.41
C VAL A 77 -18.47 2.70 4.11
N ASN A 78 -18.11 2.10 5.24
CA ASN A 78 -19.05 1.28 6.01
C ASN A 78 -20.17 2.12 6.65
N SER A 79 -19.86 3.33 7.15
CA SER A 79 -20.86 4.26 7.68
C SER A 79 -21.87 4.64 6.61
N LEU A 80 -21.38 5.08 5.44
CA LEU A 80 -22.21 5.45 4.30
C LEU A 80 -23.07 4.27 3.82
N LYS A 81 -22.50 3.06 3.77
CA LYS A 81 -23.25 1.85 3.42
C LYS A 81 -24.39 1.59 4.41
N SER A 82 -24.14 1.75 5.71
CA SER A 82 -25.17 1.58 6.76
C SER A 82 -26.26 2.64 6.63
N GLU A 83 -25.90 3.90 6.44
CA GLU A 83 -26.86 4.99 6.28
C GLU A 83 -27.75 4.79 5.03
N LEU A 84 -27.16 4.36 3.92
CA LEU A 84 -27.90 4.04 2.70
C LEU A 84 -28.88 2.88 2.92
N GLN A 85 -28.46 1.86 3.67
CA GLN A 85 -29.34 0.74 4.02
C GLN A 85 -30.51 1.21 4.90
N ASP A 86 -30.26 2.06 5.89
CA ASP A 86 -31.31 2.61 6.74
C ASP A 86 -32.32 3.44 5.95
N VAL A 87 -31.85 4.32 5.07
CA VAL A 87 -32.73 5.10 4.17
C VAL A 87 -33.56 4.19 3.28
N LYS A 88 -32.96 3.12 2.73
CA LYS A 88 -33.68 2.12 1.93
C LYS A 88 -34.78 1.45 2.74
N GLN A 89 -34.52 1.07 3.99
CA GLN A 89 -35.52 0.44 4.85
C GLN A 89 -36.65 1.40 5.22
N GLN A 90 -36.33 2.66 5.54
CA GLN A 90 -37.35 3.69 5.81
C GLN A 90 -38.27 3.90 4.61
N MET A 91 -37.70 3.93 3.40
CA MET A 91 -38.46 4.09 2.16
C MET A 91 -39.39 2.92 1.88
N LEU A 92 -38.91 1.67 2.05
CA LEU A 92 -39.74 0.47 1.93
C LEU A 92 -40.87 0.44 2.97
N GLY A 93 -40.58 0.89 4.21
CA GLY A 93 -41.59 1.04 5.26
C GLY A 93 -42.67 2.06 4.88
N MET A 94 -42.26 3.24 4.39
CA MET A 94 -43.18 4.29 3.95
C MET A 94 -44.03 3.84 2.74
N GLN A 95 -43.43 3.14 1.78
CA GLN A 95 -44.15 2.55 0.65
C GLN A 95 -45.21 1.56 1.13
N SER A 96 -44.85 0.69 2.07
CA SER A 96 -45.79 -0.29 2.65
C SER A 96 -46.94 0.41 3.37
N PHE A 97 -46.64 1.46 4.13
CA PHE A 97 -47.65 2.27 4.82
C PHE A 97 -48.62 2.93 3.82
N ILE A 98 -48.11 3.58 2.76
CA ILE A 98 -48.93 4.20 1.72
C ILE A 98 -49.83 3.17 1.05
N LYS A 99 -49.31 1.97 0.74
CA LYS A 99 -50.09 0.89 0.13
C LYS A 99 -51.27 0.47 1.02
N VAL A 100 -51.03 0.28 2.32
CA VAL A 100 -52.08 -0.08 3.28
C VAL A 100 -53.10 1.05 3.44
N TRP A 101 -52.62 2.29 3.59
CA TRP A 101 -53.49 3.46 3.73
C TRP A 101 -54.41 3.65 2.51
N MET A 102 -53.88 3.50 1.30
CA MET A 102 -54.66 3.59 0.06
C MET A 102 -55.71 2.47 -0.07
N GLN A 103 -55.33 1.23 0.28
CA GLN A 103 -56.27 0.10 0.30
C GLN A 103 -57.44 0.34 1.26
N GLN A 104 -57.16 0.88 2.45
CA GLN A 104 -58.20 1.19 3.45
C GLN A 104 -59.14 2.32 3.00
N ASN A 105 -58.65 3.27 2.20
CA ASN A 105 -59.43 4.40 1.71
C ASN A 105 -60.09 4.16 0.33
N ASN A 106 -60.05 2.92 -0.22
CA ASN A 106 -60.55 2.58 -1.55
C ASN A 106 -60.03 3.50 -2.68
N LEU A 107 -58.81 4.04 -2.53
CA LEU A 107 -58.18 4.89 -3.53
C LEU A 107 -57.51 4.02 -4.60
N ALA A 108 -57.96 4.12 -5.85
CA ALA A 108 -57.41 3.36 -6.97
C ALA A 108 -56.10 3.99 -7.47
N MET A 109 -55.01 3.22 -7.49
CA MET A 109 -53.70 3.61 -8.04
C MET A 109 -53.10 2.46 -8.87
N ASN A 110 -52.36 2.78 -9.93
CA ASN A 110 -51.58 1.80 -10.68
C ASN A 110 -50.37 1.33 -9.84
N MET A 111 -50.42 0.10 -9.31
CA MET A 111 -49.35 -0.50 -8.51
C MET A 111 -48.03 -0.66 -9.28
N GLU A 112 -48.04 -0.67 -10.61
CA GLU A 112 -46.85 -0.78 -11.44
C GLU A 112 -45.91 0.44 -11.27
N ASN A 113 -46.47 1.64 -11.10
CA ASN A 113 -45.68 2.86 -10.90
C ASN A 113 -44.97 2.89 -9.53
N LEU A 114 -45.56 2.23 -8.53
CA LEU A 114 -44.98 2.12 -7.18
C LEU A 114 -43.85 1.09 -7.13
N ASP A 115 -44.00 -0.03 -7.86
CA ASP A 115 -42.95 -1.06 -8.00
C ASP A 115 -41.76 -0.59 -8.86
N VAL A 116 -41.99 0.29 -9.85
CA VAL A 116 -40.91 0.94 -10.62
C VAL A 116 -40.02 1.80 -9.71
N PHE A 117 -40.61 2.54 -8.77
CA PHE A 117 -39.86 3.30 -7.76
C PHE A 117 -39.06 2.39 -6.83
N SER A 118 -39.57 1.20 -6.51
CA SER A 118 -38.84 0.19 -5.74
C SER A 118 -37.64 -0.41 -6.50
N ARG A 119 -37.74 -0.51 -7.83
CA ARG A 119 -36.66 -1.05 -8.69
C ARG A 119 -35.55 -0.04 -9.00
N SER A 120 -35.80 1.26 -8.86
CA SER A 120 -34.77 2.29 -9.05
C SER A 120 -33.61 2.24 -8.05
N PHE A 121 -33.77 1.50 -6.94
CA PHE A 121 -32.68 1.22 -6.01
C PHE A 121 -32.22 -0.22 -6.22
N PRO A 122 -31.03 -0.46 -6.82
CA PRO A 122 -30.56 -1.81 -7.03
C PRO A 122 -30.50 -2.56 -5.70
N SER A 123 -31.16 -3.72 -5.67
CA SER A 123 -30.88 -4.74 -4.67
C SER A 123 -29.56 -5.38 -5.05
N GLU A 124 -28.54 -5.33 -4.19
CA GLU A 124 -27.26 -6.00 -4.42
C GLU A 124 -27.49 -7.48 -4.74
N ALA A 125 -27.41 -7.81 -6.02
CA ALA A 125 -27.20 -9.14 -6.54
C ALA A 125 -26.18 -9.01 -7.66
N ASN A 126 -24.90 -9.08 -7.30
CA ASN A 126 -23.97 -10.01 -7.93
C ASN A 126 -22.62 -9.99 -7.21
N ASN A 127 -22.30 -11.16 -6.63
CA ASN A 127 -20.92 -11.64 -6.59
C ASN A 127 -20.39 -11.64 -8.03
N ALA A 128 -19.44 -10.76 -8.35
CA ALA A 128 -18.55 -10.97 -9.47
C ALA A 128 -17.27 -11.59 -8.92
N GLN A 129 -17.18 -12.92 -9.02
CA GLN A 129 -15.91 -13.63 -9.00
C GLN A 129 -15.02 -13.09 -10.13
N ASN A 130 -13.74 -12.91 -9.81
CA ASN A 130 -12.56 -13.08 -10.66
C ASN A 130 -12.67 -12.59 -12.11
N ASP A 131 -12.03 -11.47 -12.41
CA ASP A 131 -11.37 -11.28 -13.69
C ASP A 131 -9.96 -10.70 -13.45
N GLU A 132 -8.95 -11.52 -13.76
CA GLU A 132 -7.55 -11.16 -13.80
C GLU A 132 -7.32 -10.27 -15.03
N GLY A 133 -7.55 -8.97 -14.89
CA GLY A 133 -7.25 -7.97 -15.91
C GLY A 133 -5.95 -7.23 -15.58
N GLN A 134 -4.87 -7.61 -16.26
CA GLN A 134 -3.57 -6.91 -16.28
C GLN A 134 -3.72 -5.39 -16.48
N CYS A 135 -3.34 -4.59 -15.48
CA CYS A 135 -2.97 -3.20 -15.72
C CYS A 135 -1.54 -3.16 -16.25
N ASN A 136 -1.45 -3.11 -17.58
CA ASN A 136 -0.23 -2.90 -18.33
C ASN A 136 0.49 -1.61 -17.90
N GLU A 137 1.80 -1.73 -17.94
CA GLU A 137 2.82 -0.73 -17.70
C GLU A 137 2.59 0.54 -18.53
N HIS A 138 2.41 1.69 -17.87
CA HIS A 138 2.69 2.96 -18.51
C HIS A 138 4.19 3.23 -18.44
N SER A 139 4.91 2.74 -19.46
CA SER A 139 6.21 3.28 -19.85
C SER A 139 6.03 4.74 -20.28
N THR A 140 6.49 5.68 -19.44
CA THR A 140 6.79 7.05 -19.92
C THR A 140 8.28 7.12 -20.19
N THR A 141 8.62 6.95 -21.47
CA THR A 141 9.94 7.19 -22.03
C THR A 141 10.21 8.69 -22.05
N HIS A 142 11.00 9.21 -21.11
CA HIS A 142 11.75 10.45 -21.34
C HIS A 142 13.19 10.07 -21.66
N ALA A 143 13.49 10.08 -22.95
CA ALA A 143 14.80 9.85 -23.51
C ALA A 143 15.83 10.80 -22.90
N SER A 144 16.97 10.22 -22.52
CA SER A 144 18.20 10.96 -22.25
C SER A 144 18.69 11.60 -23.54
N ASN A 145 19.16 12.85 -23.46
CA ASN A 145 20.16 13.33 -24.41
C ASN A 145 21.37 13.85 -23.61
N PRO A 146 22.60 13.46 -24.00
CA PRO A 146 23.82 13.88 -23.35
C PRO A 146 24.29 15.21 -23.94
N ASP A 147 24.77 16.13 -23.12
CA ASP A 147 25.72 17.12 -23.61
C ASP A 147 26.95 17.15 -22.70
N LYS A 148 28.11 17.04 -23.35
CA LYS A 148 29.45 16.97 -22.76
C LYS A 148 30.27 18.11 -23.35
N GLY A 149 30.93 18.86 -22.45
CA GLY A 149 32.04 19.78 -22.76
C GLY A 149 31.60 21.25 -22.63
N GLN A 150 32.34 22.18 -22.02
CA GLN A 150 33.77 22.28 -21.70
C GLN A 150 33.90 23.16 -20.43
N LEU A 151 34.71 22.76 -19.44
CA LEU A 151 36.05 23.33 -19.15
C LEU A 151 36.10 24.87 -19.15
N GLY A 152 36.20 25.43 -17.95
CA GLY A 152 36.39 26.86 -17.69
C GLY A 152 36.76 27.10 -16.23
N GLU A 153 37.98 26.73 -15.87
CA GLU A 153 38.69 27.09 -14.65
C GLU A 153 38.82 28.63 -14.55
N LYS A 154 38.54 29.22 -13.38
CA LYS A 154 39.33 30.29 -12.72
C LYS A 154 38.61 30.94 -11.50
N ASP A 155 39.30 30.83 -10.37
CA ASP A 155 39.64 31.87 -9.39
C ASP A 155 38.56 32.54 -8.49
N ALA A 156 38.58 32.11 -7.23
CA ALA A 156 38.87 32.91 -6.02
C ALA A 156 38.31 34.35 -5.86
N SER A 157 37.43 34.53 -4.86
CA SER A 157 37.50 35.52 -3.74
C SER A 157 36.23 35.33 -2.89
N PHE A 158 36.27 34.97 -1.60
CA PHE A 158 36.74 35.66 -0.39
C PHE A 158 35.90 36.90 0.00
N TYR A 159 35.02 36.69 1.01
CA TYR A 159 34.31 37.63 1.92
C TYR A 159 33.22 38.52 1.25
N GLU A 160 32.07 38.82 1.87
CA GLU A 160 31.89 39.43 3.19
C GLU A 160 30.43 39.29 3.70
N ALA A 161 30.26 39.54 5.00
CA ALA A 161 29.04 39.43 5.78
C ALA A 161 28.05 40.59 5.53
N HIS A 162 26.75 40.32 5.70
CA HIS A 162 25.84 41.06 6.60
C HIS A 162 24.51 40.31 6.75
#